data_AF-A0A7K5AEC8-F1
#
_entry.id   AF-A0A7K5AEC8-F1
#
_cell.length_a   1.000
_cell.length_b   1.000
_cell.length_c   1.000
_cell.angle_alpha   90.00
_cell.angle_beta   90.00
_cell.angle_gamma   90.00
#
_symmetry.space_group_name_H-M   'P 1'
#
loop_
_entity.id
_entity.type
_entity.pdbx_description
1 polymer ?
#
loop_
_entity_poly.entity_id
_entity_poly.type
_entity_poly.pdbx_seq_one_letter_code
_entity_poly.pdbx_strand_id
1 'polypeptide(L)'
;QMKTFYEEHLHLDDEVRYILEGSGYFDVRDQDDKWIRISMEKGDMITLPAGIYHRFTVDENNYVKAMRLFAGEPVWTAYNRPADDFPARKRYLKSLAQGAE
;
A
#
# COMPACT_ATOMS: atom_id res chain seq x y z
N GLN A 1 5.11 2.10 -15.96
CA GLN A 1 4.14 2.48 -14.90
C GLN A 1 3.72 1.28 -14.07
N MET A 2 3.02 0.26 -14.60
CA MET A 2 2.65 -0.92 -13.79
C MET A 2 3.81 -1.66 -13.13
N LYS A 3 4.98 -1.77 -13.79
CA LYS A 3 6.18 -2.37 -13.18
C LYS A 3 6.57 -1.73 -11.84
N THR A 4 6.48 -0.40 -11.74
CA THR A 4 6.83 0.34 -10.51
C THR A 4 5.82 0.09 -9.40
N PHE A 5 4.54 -0.06 -9.73
CA PHE A 5 3.50 -0.34 -8.72
C PHE A 5 3.53 -1.79 -8.22
N TYR A 6 3.95 -2.74 -9.07
CA TYR A 6 4.01 -4.14 -8.70
C TYR A 6 5.30 -4.53 -7.99
N GLU A 7 6.36 -3.75 -8.13
CA GLU A 7 7.56 -3.91 -7.33
C GLU A 7 7.22 -3.64 -5.86
N GLU A 8 7.64 -4.52 -4.95
CA GLU A 8 7.35 -4.38 -3.52
C GLU A 8 8.03 -3.12 -2.97
N HIS A 9 7.24 -2.22 -2.39
CA HIS A 9 7.73 -0.93 -1.89
C HIS A 9 6.99 -0.48 -0.63
N LEU A 10 7.48 0.59 -0.04
CA LEU A 10 6.82 1.34 1.02
C LEU A 10 6.79 2.85 0.70
N HIS A 11 5.93 3.55 1.44
CA HIS A 11 5.86 5.01 1.47
C HIS A 11 6.17 5.53 2.89
N LEU A 12 6.60 6.79 2.98
CA LEU A 12 6.88 7.47 4.26
C LEU A 12 5.62 8.11 4.86
N ASP A 13 4.57 8.23 4.05
CA ASP A 13 3.23 8.70 4.38
C ASP A 13 2.21 7.62 4.02
N ASP A 14 0.98 7.76 4.51
CA ASP A 14 -0.10 6.81 4.23
C ASP A 14 -0.48 6.82 2.75
N GLU A 15 -0.72 5.63 2.20
CA GLU A 15 -1.28 5.46 0.86
C GLU A 15 -2.79 5.28 0.96
N VAL A 16 -3.53 6.32 0.59
CA VAL A 16 -5.00 6.29 0.56
C VAL A 16 -5.51 6.17 -0.87
N ARG A 17 -6.42 5.23 -1.11
CA ARG A 17 -7.04 4.96 -2.41
C ARG A 17 -8.53 4.74 -2.26
N TYR A 18 -9.31 5.38 -3.13
CA TYR A 18 -10.75 5.16 -3.26
C TYR A 18 -11.07 4.78 -4.70
N ILE A 19 -11.65 3.60 -4.93
CA ILE A 19 -11.90 3.09 -6.27
C ILE A 19 -13.21 3.65 -6.81
N LEU A 20 -13.11 4.41 -7.90
CA LEU A 20 -14.25 5.03 -8.57
C LEU A 20 -14.89 4.11 -9.61
N GLU A 21 -14.05 3.35 -10.33
CA GLU A 21 -14.45 2.39 -11.37
C GLU A 21 -13.38 1.29 -11.52
N GLY A 22 -13.75 0.13 -12.04
CA GLY A 22 -12.84 -1.00 -12.25
C GLY A 22 -12.42 -1.68 -10.94
N SER A 23 -11.28 -2.37 -10.98
CA SER A 23 -10.82 -3.23 -9.89
C SER A 23 -9.31 -3.51 -9.94
N GLY A 24 -8.77 -3.99 -8.82
CA GLY A 24 -7.38 -4.40 -8.72
C GLY A 24 -7.02 -4.98 -7.37
N TYR A 25 -5.74 -5.32 -7.20
CA TYR A 25 -5.22 -5.95 -5.99
C TYR A 25 -4.18 -5.07 -5.31
N PHE A 26 -4.35 -4.87 -4.01
CA PHE A 26 -3.27 -4.48 -3.14
C PHE A 26 -2.78 -5.73 -2.40
N ASP A 27 -1.51 -6.10 -2.61
CA ASP A 27 -0.89 -7.12 -1.80
C ASP A 27 -0.11 -6.43 -0.67
N VAL A 28 -0.29 -6.89 0.57
CA VAL A 28 0.41 -6.40 1.77
C VAL A 28 1.10 -7.55 2.50
N ARG A 29 2.16 -7.25 3.25
CA ARG A 29 2.81 -8.25 4.12
C ARG A 29 2.09 -8.37 5.46
N ASP A 30 1.81 -9.59 5.88
CA ASP A 30 1.36 -9.90 7.24
C ASP A 30 2.53 -9.88 8.25
N GLN A 31 2.27 -10.27 9.50
CA GLN A 31 3.27 -10.30 10.56
C GLN A 31 4.37 -11.36 10.34
N ASP A 32 4.07 -12.41 9.57
CA ASP A 32 5.00 -13.47 9.19
C ASP A 32 5.70 -13.17 7.84
N ASP A 33 5.56 -11.95 7.33
CA ASP A 33 6.05 -11.52 6.03
C ASP A 33 5.48 -12.33 4.85
N LYS A 34 4.26 -12.88 4.99
CA LYS A 34 3.52 -13.54 3.91
C LYS A 34 2.62 -12.53 3.20
N TRP A 35 2.37 -12.76 1.92
CA TRP A 35 1.47 -11.92 1.14
C TRP A 35 0.01 -12.18 1.49
N ILE A 36 -0.72 -11.13 1.85
CA ILE A 36 -2.18 -11.06 1.86
C ILE A 36 -2.61 -10.24 0.65
N ARG A 37 -3.51 -10.80 -0.16
CA ARG A 37 -4.12 -10.11 -1.28
C ARG A 37 -5.46 -9.49 -0.88
N ILE A 38 -5.58 -8.18 -1.08
CA ILE A 38 -6.80 -7.42 -0.86
C ILE A 38 -7.40 -7.09 -2.23
N SER A 39 -8.56 -7.66 -2.53
CA SER A 39 -9.34 -7.31 -3.72
C SER A 39 -10.07 -6.00 -3.47
N MET A 40 -9.89 -5.04 -4.37
CA MET A 40 -10.52 -3.72 -4.29
C MET A 40 -11.37 -3.50 -5.54
N GLU A 41 -12.62 -3.14 -5.34
CA GLU A 41 -13.61 -2.88 -6.39
C GLU A 41 -14.22 -1.49 -6.23
N LYS A 42 -15.04 -1.07 -7.19
CA LYS A 42 -15.74 0.22 -7.15
C LYS A 42 -16.48 0.42 -5.82
N GLY A 43 -16.19 1.54 -5.16
CA GLY A 43 -16.78 1.91 -3.87
C GLY A 43 -15.88 1.58 -2.67
N ASP A 44 -14.84 0.77 -2.85
CA ASP A 44 -13.91 0.46 -1.78
C ASP A 44 -12.91 1.59 -1.55
N MET A 45 -12.66 1.87 -0.28
CA MET A 45 -11.62 2.79 0.18
C MET A 45 -10.66 2.06 1.11
N ILE A 46 -9.36 2.23 0.88
CA ILE A 46 -8.30 1.66 1.70
C ILE A 46 -7.28 2.72 2.08
N THR A 47 -6.77 2.60 3.30
CA THR A 47 -5.58 3.31 3.78
C THR A 47 -4.52 2.28 4.12
N LEU A 48 -3.39 2.32 3.41
CA LEU A 48 -2.20 1.55 3.74
C LEU A 48 -1.28 2.43 4.60
N PRO A 49 -0.95 2.02 5.83
CA PRO A 49 -0.18 2.87 6.74
C PRO A 49 1.26 3.06 6.26
N ALA A 50 1.82 4.25 6.52
CA ALA A 50 3.22 4.56 6.27
C ALA A 50 4.15 3.45 6.79
N GLY A 51 5.09 2.99 5.96
CA GLY A 51 6.06 1.94 6.33
C GLY A 51 5.58 0.49 6.14
N ILE A 52 4.34 0.24 5.69
CA ILE A 52 3.93 -1.10 5.26
C ILE A 52 4.54 -1.45 3.90
N TYR A 53 5.07 -2.67 3.78
CA TYR A 53 5.44 -3.20 2.47
C TYR A 53 4.19 -3.64 1.73
N HIS A 54 4.03 -3.13 0.52
CA HIS A 54 2.89 -3.41 -0.33
C HIS A 54 3.25 -3.32 -1.81
N ARG A 55 2.32 -3.72 -2.66
CA ARG A 55 2.35 -3.53 -4.10
C ARG A 55 0.93 -3.47 -4.65
N PHE A 56 0.78 -2.89 -5.84
CA PHE A 56 -0.47 -2.82 -6.56
C PHE A 56 -0.35 -3.48 -7.95
N THR A 57 -1.40 -4.19 -8.35
CA THR A 57 -1.60 -4.64 -9.74
C THR A 57 -3.06 -4.51 -10.13
N VAL A 58 -3.32 -4.25 -11.41
CA VAL A 58 -4.65 -4.50 -11.97
C VAL A 58 -4.94 -6.00 -11.97
N ASP A 59 -6.22 -6.34 -11.90
CA ASP A 59 -6.69 -7.72 -12.08
C ASP A 59 -6.81 -8.07 -13.58
N GLU A 60 -7.45 -9.20 -13.88
CA GLU A 60 -7.64 -9.68 -15.26
C GLU A 60 -8.52 -8.74 -16.13
N ASN A 61 -9.31 -7.84 -15.52
CA ASN A 61 -10.07 -6.82 -16.24
C ASN A 61 -9.21 -5.67 -16.74
N ASN A 62 -7.95 -5.57 -16.28
CA ASN A 62 -6.94 -4.62 -16.74
C ASN A 62 -7.37 -3.13 -16.67
N TYR A 63 -8.31 -2.78 -15.79
CA TYR A 63 -8.81 -1.42 -15.66
C TYR A 63 -9.13 -1.05 -14.21
N VAL A 64 -8.61 0.10 -13.79
CA VAL A 64 -8.98 0.75 -12.53
C VAL A 64 -8.95 2.27 -12.70
N LYS A 65 -9.89 2.94 -12.05
CA LYS A 65 -9.89 4.39 -11.86
C LYS A 65 -9.98 4.65 -10.36
N ALA A 66 -8.91 5.17 -9.78
CA ALA A 66 -8.82 5.43 -8.35
C ALA A 66 -8.62 6.93 -8.08
N MET A 67 -9.32 7.44 -7.06
CA MET A 67 -9.00 8.69 -6.41
C MET A 67 -7.87 8.44 -5.40
N ARG A 68 -6.88 9.34 -5.38
CA ARG A 68 -5.75 9.30 -4.44
C ARG A 68 -5.94 10.43 -3.45
N LEU A 69 -5.90 10.14 -2.15
CA LEU A 69 -6.09 11.13 -1.08
C LEU A 69 -4.81 11.28 -0.26
N PHE A 70 -4.51 12.51 0.18
CA PHE A 70 -3.30 12.87 0.93
C PHE A 70 -3.65 13.75 2.12
N ALA A 71 -2.95 13.54 3.22
CA ALA A 71 -2.91 14.49 4.32
C ALA A 71 -1.85 15.57 4.02
N GLY A 72 -2.28 16.71 3.48
CA GLY A 72 -1.39 17.81 3.10
C GLY A 72 -0.83 17.67 1.67
N GLU A 73 0.37 18.19 1.46
CA GLU A 73 1.03 18.16 0.14
C GLU A 73 1.48 16.74 -0.21
N PRO A 74 1.18 16.25 -1.42
CA PRO A 74 1.38 14.85 -1.75
C PRO A 74 2.86 14.52 -2.03
N VAL A 75 3.39 13.53 -1.32
CA VAL A 75 4.69 12.90 -1.60
C VAL A 75 4.45 11.48 -2.09
N TRP A 76 4.84 11.19 -3.33
CA TRP A 76 4.55 9.93 -4.01
C TRP A 76 5.71 8.93 -4.04
N THR A 77 6.84 9.28 -3.43
CA THR A 77 8.07 8.52 -3.57
C THR A 77 7.91 7.12 -3.00
N ALA A 78 8.02 6.12 -3.88
CA ALA A 78 8.09 4.71 -3.50
C ALA A 78 9.55 4.35 -3.19
N TYR A 79 9.76 3.62 -2.09
CA TYR A 79 11.05 3.04 -1.74
C TYR A 79 10.94 1.53 -1.83
N ASN A 80 11.55 0.96 -2.86
CA ASN A 80 11.52 -0.48 -3.10
C ASN A 80 12.22 -1.21 -1.96
N ARG A 81 11.73 -2.39 -1.62
CA ARG A 81 12.36 -3.25 -0.62
C ARG A 81 13.76 -3.70 -1.12
N PRO A 82 14.82 -3.65 -0.29
CA PRO A 82 14.84 -3.28 1.12
C PRO A 82 14.81 -1.77 1.38
N ALA A 83 13.99 -1.37 2.35
CA ALA A 83 13.80 0.02 2.79
C ALA A 83 13.67 0.12 4.32
N ASP A 84 14.34 -0.78 5.05
CA ASP A 84 14.13 -0.97 6.49
C ASP A 84 14.70 0.14 7.37
N ASP A 85 15.60 0.96 6.82
CA ASP A 85 16.26 2.03 7.57
C ASP A 85 15.37 3.26 7.80
N PHE A 86 14.30 3.41 7.03
CA PHE A 86 13.42 4.57 7.12
C PHE A 86 12.68 4.64 8.47
N PRO A 87 12.58 5.84 9.08
CA PRO A 87 11.85 6.03 10.33
C PRO A 87 10.39 5.56 10.29
N ALA A 88 9.71 5.71 9.15
CA ALA A 88 8.33 5.26 8.97
C ALA A 88 8.21 3.73 9.15
N ARG A 89 9.11 2.96 8.54
CA ARG A 89 9.17 1.49 8.68
C ARG A 89 9.39 1.07 10.13
N LYS A 90 10.33 1.72 10.83
CA LYS A 90 10.61 1.45 12.25
C LYS A 90 9.40 1.74 13.15
N ARG A 91 8.66 2.83 12.87
CA ARG A 91 7.41 3.16 13.58
C ARG A 91 6.31 2.11 13.31
N TYR A 92 6.13 1.71 12.05
CA TYR A 92 5.17 0.67 11.66
C TYR A 92 5.44 -0.67 12.36
N LEU A 93 6.70 -1.11 12.40
CA LEU A 93 7.08 -2.34 13.11
C LEU A 93 6.79 -2.24 14.61
N LYS A 94 7.02 -1.07 15.21
CA LYS A 94 6.69 -0.82 16.61
C LYS A 94 5.17 -0.86 16.86
N SER A 95 4.34 -0.33 15.97
CA SER A 95 2.88 -0.37 16.14
C SER A 95 2.31 -1.78 16.01
N LEU A 96 2.88 -2.63 15.14
CA LEU A 96 2.47 -4.03 15.04
C LEU A 96 2.72 -4.80 16.35
N ALA A 97 3.86 -4.56 17.00
CA ALA A 97 4.18 -5.19 18.28
C ALA A 97 3.25 -4.74 19.42
N GLN A 98 2.66 -3.55 19.32
CA GLN A 98 1.75 -2.98 20.34
C GLN A 98 0.29 -3.39 20.14
N GLY A 99 -0.12 -3.72 18.90
CA GLY A 99 -1.49 -4.15 18.58
C GLY A 99 -1.73 -5.66 18.73
N ALA A 100 -0.74 -6.42 19.19
CA ALA A 100 -0.82 -7.87 19.45
C ALA A 100 -1.11 -8.21 20.93
N GLU A 101 -1.34 -7.19 21.77
CA GLU A 101 -1.90 -7.30 23.13
C GLU A 101 -3.41 -7.09 23.13
#